data_AF-A0A661AXM8-F1
#
_entry.id   AF-A0A661AXM8-F1
#
_cell.length_a   1.000
_cell.length_b   1.000
_cell.length_c   1.000
_cell.angle_alpha   90.00
_cell.angle_beta   90.00
_cell.angle_gamma   90.00
#
_symmetry.space_group_name_H-M   'P 1'
#
loop_
_entity.id
_entity.type
_entity.pdbx_description
1 polymer ?
#
loop_
_entity_poly.entity_id
_entity_poly.type
_entity_poly.pdbx_seq_one_letter_code
_entity_poly.pdbx_strand_id
1 'polypeptide(L)'
;MNTEKGFFEKLLRDREKFYDDIFSKNSEKFLGGTILKLLAVSIIFFGIYGIVMGLYNSPIQSLSSAVKVPVLFLLSLLICYPAMFVFNILLGSKLNFKQSLAMILSAYALTSCVLVSFAPIVLFFMLIGSSYAFLRLLNVAIFAVSGLSGMAALNSGLKYACEKHSIYPRQGVQVFKVWVIIFAFVGTQLAWNMRPFIGNRNEPFQL
;
A
#
# COMPACT_ATOMS: atom_id res chain seq x y z
N MET A 1 -17.59 -29.46 -0.78
CA MET A 1 -18.23 -28.12 -0.70
C MET A 1 -17.14 -27.08 -0.57
N ASN A 2 -16.72 -26.46 -1.68
CA ASN A 2 -15.75 -25.36 -1.66
C ASN A 2 -16.48 -24.12 -1.18
N THR A 3 -16.34 -23.78 0.10
CA THR A 3 -16.75 -22.46 0.59
C THR A 3 -15.95 -21.43 -0.22
N GLU A 4 -16.61 -20.58 -1.00
CA GLU A 4 -15.95 -19.44 -1.64
C GLU A 4 -15.28 -18.62 -0.53
N LYS A 5 -13.96 -18.79 -0.40
CA LYS A 5 -13.18 -18.06 0.59
C LYS A 5 -13.33 -16.56 0.31
N GLY A 6 -13.65 -15.80 1.36
CA GLY A 6 -13.82 -14.36 1.26
C GLY A 6 -12.56 -13.68 0.71
N PHE A 7 -12.74 -12.53 0.05
CA PHE A 7 -11.64 -11.76 -0.57
C PHE A 7 -10.46 -11.51 0.39
N PHE A 8 -10.74 -11.16 1.65
CA PHE A 8 -9.71 -10.95 2.67
C PHE A 8 -8.97 -12.24 3.05
N GLU A 9 -9.66 -13.39 3.10
CA GLU A 9 -9.01 -14.67 3.39
C GLU A 9 -8.05 -15.05 2.25
N LYS A 10 -8.47 -14.84 1.00
CA LYS A 10 -7.57 -15.03 -0.16
C LYS A 10 -6.36 -14.09 -0.12
N LEU A 11 -6.58 -12.80 0.16
CA LEU A 11 -5.52 -11.80 0.17
C LEU A 11 -4.49 -12.03 1.30
N LEU A 12 -4.96 -12.36 2.51
CA LEU A 12 -4.10 -12.45 3.71
C LEU A 12 -3.53 -13.86 3.92
N ARG A 13 -4.34 -14.89 3.67
CA ARG A 13 -4.03 -16.28 4.06
C ARG A 13 -3.64 -17.14 2.86
N ASP A 14 -4.42 -17.12 1.78
CA ASP A 14 -4.22 -17.98 0.60
C ASP A 14 -3.55 -17.21 -0.57
N ARG A 15 -2.40 -16.58 -0.31
CA ARG A 15 -1.72 -15.68 -1.26
C ARG A 15 -1.37 -16.33 -2.59
N GLU A 16 -0.98 -17.61 -2.61
CA GLU A 16 -0.67 -18.32 -3.85
C GLU A 16 -1.90 -18.47 -4.76
N LYS A 17 -3.05 -18.85 -4.21
CA LYS A 17 -4.30 -18.92 -4.96
C LYS A 17 -4.72 -17.55 -5.49
N PHE A 18 -4.50 -16.50 -4.69
CA PHE A 18 -4.75 -15.14 -5.12
C PHE A 18 -3.83 -14.73 -6.29
N TYR A 19 -2.56 -15.11 -6.27
CA TYR A 19 -1.64 -14.89 -7.39
C TYR A 19 -2.04 -15.70 -8.63
N ASP A 20 -2.47 -16.95 -8.48
CA ASP A 20 -3.00 -17.76 -9.58
C ASP A 20 -4.23 -17.11 -10.21
N ASP A 21 -5.16 -16.59 -9.38
CA ASP A 21 -6.34 -15.86 -9.85
C ASP A 21 -5.93 -14.62 -10.68
N ILE A 22 -4.82 -13.95 -10.35
CA ILE A 22 -4.29 -12.78 -11.11
C ILE A 22 -3.61 -13.21 -12.41
N PHE A 23 -2.79 -14.25 -12.38
CA PHE A 23 -1.92 -14.66 -13.50
C PHE A 23 -2.60 -15.60 -14.50
N SER A 24 -3.76 -16.18 -14.16
CA SER A 24 -4.51 -17.06 -15.04
C SER A 24 -4.89 -16.41 -16.38
N LYS A 25 -4.75 -17.16 -17.47
CA LYS A 25 -4.99 -16.68 -18.86
C LYS A 25 -6.41 -16.13 -19.12
N ASN A 26 -7.41 -16.57 -18.35
CA ASN A 26 -8.81 -16.12 -18.48
C ASN A 26 -9.20 -15.03 -17.47
N SER A 27 -8.24 -14.46 -16.75
CA SER A 27 -8.49 -13.54 -15.63
C SER A 27 -8.95 -12.14 -16.04
N GLU A 28 -8.80 -11.73 -17.31
CA GLU A 28 -9.05 -10.34 -17.74
C GLU A 28 -10.47 -9.81 -17.44
N LYS A 29 -11.46 -10.71 -17.45
CA LYS A 29 -12.86 -10.36 -17.17
C LYS A 29 -13.11 -10.11 -15.67
N PHE A 30 -12.33 -10.74 -14.79
CA PHE A 30 -12.47 -10.65 -13.32
C PHE A 30 -11.45 -9.69 -12.68
N LEU A 31 -10.33 -9.42 -13.35
CA LEU A 31 -9.28 -8.51 -12.89
C LEU A 31 -9.80 -7.11 -12.57
N GLY A 32 -10.74 -6.58 -13.36
CA GLY A 32 -11.33 -5.27 -13.10
C GLY A 32 -12.04 -5.20 -11.74
N GLY A 33 -12.83 -6.23 -11.40
CA GLY A 33 -13.49 -6.34 -10.11
C GLY A 33 -12.51 -6.51 -8.96
N THR A 34 -11.43 -7.29 -9.16
CA THR A 34 -10.36 -7.45 -8.16
C THR A 34 -9.61 -6.14 -7.92
N ILE A 35 -9.24 -5.40 -8.97
CA ILE A 35 -8.60 -4.09 -8.88
C ILE A 35 -9.48 -3.11 -8.09
N LEU A 36 -10.77 -3.05 -8.40
CA LEU A 36 -11.70 -2.17 -7.69
C LEU A 36 -11.79 -2.52 -6.20
N LYS A 37 -11.86 -3.82 -5.86
CA LYS A 37 -11.87 -4.28 -4.45
C LYS A 37 -10.57 -3.91 -3.73
N LEU A 38 -9.41 -4.13 -4.36
CA LEU A 38 -8.10 -3.78 -3.79
C LEU A 38 -7.96 -2.29 -3.57
N LEU A 39 -8.39 -1.48 -4.55
CA LEU A 39 -8.38 -0.03 -4.47
C LEU A 39 -9.32 0.48 -3.38
N ALA A 40 -10.54 -0.03 -3.32
CA ALA A 40 -11.51 0.33 -2.28
C ALA A 40 -10.98 0.00 -0.88
N VAL A 41 -10.46 -1.21 -0.67
CA VAL A 41 -9.86 -1.60 0.62
C VAL A 41 -8.67 -0.70 0.98
N SER A 42 -7.80 -0.41 0.00
CA SER A 42 -6.66 0.48 0.22
C SER A 42 -7.11 1.87 0.66
N ILE A 43 -8.03 2.51 -0.08
CA ILE A 43 -8.52 3.86 0.23
C ILE A 43 -9.21 3.91 1.60
N ILE A 44 -10.10 2.96 1.89
CA ILE A 44 -10.85 2.94 3.14
C ILE A 44 -9.89 2.76 4.32
N PHE A 45 -8.97 1.79 4.25
CA PHE A 45 -8.09 1.49 5.38
C PHE A 45 -7.01 2.54 5.57
N PHE A 46 -6.43 3.08 4.49
CA PHE A 46 -5.54 4.24 4.58
C PHE A 46 -6.27 5.46 5.18
N GLY A 47 -7.53 5.67 4.81
CA GLY A 47 -8.35 6.74 5.37
C GLY A 47 -8.62 6.55 6.86
N ILE A 48 -9.00 5.35 7.30
CA ILE A 48 -9.20 5.01 8.72
C ILE A 48 -7.92 5.29 9.53
N TYR A 49 -6.76 4.88 9.03
CA TYR A 49 -5.50 5.17 9.69
C TYR A 49 -5.18 6.67 9.71
N GLY A 50 -5.47 7.38 8.60
CA GLY A 50 -5.30 8.83 8.49
C GLY A 50 -6.14 9.61 9.50
N ILE A 51 -7.39 9.17 9.75
CA ILE A 51 -8.26 9.71 10.82
C ILE A 51 -7.53 9.60 12.16
N VAL A 52 -7.14 8.38 12.53
CA VAL A 52 -6.47 8.10 13.82
C VAL A 52 -5.22 8.94 14.01
N MET A 53 -4.42 9.09 12.97
CA MET A 53 -3.21 9.90 13.00
C MET A 53 -3.51 11.40 13.20
N GLY A 54 -4.51 11.95 12.51
CA GLY A 54 -4.85 13.38 12.58
C GLY A 54 -5.66 13.79 13.81
N LEU A 55 -6.26 12.84 14.54
CA LEU A 55 -7.02 13.09 15.78
C LEU A 55 -6.19 13.78 16.87
N TYR A 56 -4.86 13.69 16.81
CA TYR A 56 -3.97 14.32 17.79
C TYR A 56 -4.15 15.84 17.88
N ASN A 57 -4.38 16.51 16.75
CA ASN A 57 -4.58 17.96 16.72
C ASN A 57 -6.06 18.34 16.85
N SER A 58 -6.86 17.93 15.87
CA SER A 58 -8.28 18.27 15.80
C SER A 58 -9.05 17.33 14.86
N PRO A 59 -10.39 17.24 15.00
CA PRO A 59 -11.23 16.47 14.08
C PRO A 59 -11.09 16.89 12.61
N ILE A 60 -10.84 18.18 12.36
CA ILE A 60 -10.65 18.73 11.01
C ILE A 60 -9.30 18.29 10.44
N GLN A 61 -8.24 18.25 11.27
CA GLN A 61 -6.94 17.68 10.88
C GLN A 61 -7.04 16.18 10.58
N SER A 62 -7.87 15.47 11.34
CA SER A 62 -8.20 14.05 11.11
C SER A 62 -8.82 13.84 9.72
N LEU A 63 -9.80 14.66 9.32
CA LEU A 63 -10.39 14.55 7.99
C LEU A 63 -9.39 14.86 6.88
N SER A 64 -8.56 15.90 7.04
CA SER A 64 -7.49 16.23 6.10
C SER A 64 -6.53 15.05 5.94
N SER A 65 -6.10 14.46 7.05
CA SER A 65 -5.17 13.32 7.07
C SER A 65 -5.79 12.05 6.48
N ALA A 66 -7.09 11.82 6.69
CA ALA A 66 -7.85 10.73 6.10
C ALA A 66 -7.84 10.75 4.57
N VAL A 67 -7.80 11.94 3.96
CA VAL A 67 -7.71 12.10 2.50
C VAL A 67 -6.25 12.03 2.06
N LYS A 68 -5.35 12.69 2.79
CA LYS A 68 -3.93 12.78 2.42
C LYS A 68 -3.23 11.43 2.38
N VAL A 69 -3.52 10.50 3.31
CA VAL A 69 -2.83 9.20 3.34
C VAL A 69 -3.14 8.37 2.07
N PRO A 70 -4.41 8.13 1.68
CA PRO A 70 -4.71 7.49 0.40
C PRO A 70 -4.10 8.22 -0.80
N VAL A 71 -4.20 9.55 -0.83
CA VAL A 71 -3.66 10.38 -1.93
C VAL A 71 -2.14 10.23 -2.06
N LEU A 72 -1.41 10.18 -0.94
CA LEU A 72 0.03 9.96 -0.92
C LEU A 72 0.43 8.67 -1.65
N PHE A 73 -0.24 7.55 -1.33
CA PHE A 73 0.05 6.26 -1.97
C PHE A 73 -0.36 6.25 -3.44
N LEU A 74 -1.55 6.77 -3.78
CA LEU A 74 -2.03 6.80 -5.16
C LEU A 74 -1.21 7.72 -6.07
N LEU A 75 -0.76 8.88 -5.58
CA LEU A 75 0.14 9.77 -6.32
C LEU A 75 1.52 9.14 -6.49
N SER A 76 2.06 8.50 -5.45
CA SER A 76 3.33 7.78 -5.55
C SER A 76 3.24 6.68 -6.61
N LEU A 77 2.13 5.95 -6.67
CA LEU A 77 1.85 4.95 -7.70
C LEU A 77 1.79 5.61 -9.09
N LEU A 78 1.01 6.67 -9.24
CA LEU A 78 0.83 7.38 -10.51
C LEU A 78 2.16 7.87 -11.10
N ILE A 79 3.06 8.36 -10.24
CA ILE A 79 4.37 8.89 -10.65
C ILE A 79 5.35 7.76 -10.98
N CYS A 80 5.45 6.74 -10.12
CA CYS A 80 6.50 5.73 -10.24
C CYS A 80 6.13 4.55 -11.17
N TYR A 81 4.84 4.27 -11.35
CA TYR A 81 4.37 3.09 -12.07
C TYR A 81 4.60 3.12 -13.58
N PRO A 82 4.37 4.23 -14.31
CA PRO A 82 4.57 4.25 -15.76
C PRO A 82 5.99 3.86 -16.17
N ALA A 83 6.99 4.42 -15.49
CA ALA A 83 8.39 4.06 -15.69
C ALA A 83 8.65 2.59 -15.33
N MET A 84 8.16 2.11 -14.17
CA MET A 84 8.28 0.70 -13.77
C MET A 84 7.73 -0.26 -14.84
N PHE A 85 6.56 0.06 -15.39
CA PHE A 85 5.87 -0.78 -16.36
C PHE A 85 6.66 -0.88 -17.66
N VAL A 86 7.16 0.25 -18.18
CA VAL A 86 8.00 0.27 -19.39
C VAL A 86 9.30 -0.52 -19.17
N PHE A 87 10.00 -0.31 -18.05
CA PHE A 87 11.21 -1.09 -17.74
C PHE A 87 10.93 -2.58 -17.62
N ASN A 88 9.82 -2.98 -17.00
CA ASN A 88 9.43 -4.38 -16.93
C ASN A 88 9.21 -5.00 -18.31
N ILE A 89 8.59 -4.27 -19.25
CA ILE A 89 8.43 -4.72 -20.64
C ILE A 89 9.78 -4.88 -21.33
N LEU A 90 10.69 -3.91 -21.17
CA LEU A 90 12.05 -3.97 -21.75
C LEU A 90 12.87 -5.17 -21.24
N LEU A 91 12.62 -5.60 -20.00
CA LEU A 91 13.24 -6.80 -19.40
C LEU A 91 12.57 -8.11 -19.86
N GLY A 92 11.56 -8.05 -20.72
CA GLY A 92 10.85 -9.22 -21.25
C GLY A 92 9.69 -9.70 -20.38
N SER A 93 9.13 -8.85 -19.50
CA SER A 93 7.90 -9.19 -18.76
C SER A 93 6.71 -9.38 -19.71
N LYS A 94 5.97 -10.46 -19.49
CA LYS A 94 4.72 -10.79 -20.21
C LYS A 94 3.48 -10.42 -19.40
N LEU A 95 3.62 -9.64 -18.33
CA LEU A 95 2.50 -9.22 -17.50
C LEU A 95 1.68 -8.14 -18.20
N ASN A 96 0.36 -8.35 -18.27
CA ASN A 96 -0.55 -7.32 -18.75
C ASN A 96 -0.62 -6.17 -17.74
N PHE A 97 -0.95 -4.96 -18.23
CA PHE A 97 -1.09 -3.76 -17.40
C PHE A 97 -2.01 -3.99 -16.18
N LYS A 98 -3.15 -4.66 -16.38
CA LYS A 98 -4.10 -4.98 -15.30
C LYS A 98 -3.50 -5.94 -14.27
N GLN A 99 -2.73 -6.94 -14.70
CA GLN A 99 -2.09 -7.90 -13.80
C GLN A 99 -1.02 -7.23 -12.95
N SER A 100 -0.17 -6.42 -13.58
CA SER A 100 0.86 -5.64 -12.86
C SER A 100 0.23 -4.65 -11.88
N LEU A 101 -0.85 -3.96 -12.27
CA LEU A 101 -1.56 -3.04 -11.40
C LEU A 101 -2.24 -3.77 -10.23
N ALA A 102 -2.90 -4.90 -10.47
CA ALA A 102 -3.50 -5.73 -9.42
C ALA A 102 -2.46 -6.21 -8.41
N MET A 103 -1.27 -6.59 -8.87
CA MET A 103 -0.16 -6.96 -8.01
C MET A 103 0.27 -5.81 -7.10
N ILE A 104 0.45 -4.61 -7.64
CA ILE A 104 0.84 -3.45 -6.83
C ILE A 104 -0.27 -3.04 -5.85
N LEU A 105 -1.53 -3.04 -6.30
CA LEU A 105 -2.67 -2.74 -5.43
C LEU A 105 -2.87 -3.80 -4.33
N SER A 106 -2.45 -5.06 -4.55
CA SER A 106 -2.39 -6.06 -3.48
C SER A 106 -1.37 -5.72 -2.40
N ALA A 107 -0.21 -5.18 -2.79
CA ALA A 107 0.77 -4.67 -1.86
C ALA A 107 0.22 -3.50 -1.03
N TYR A 108 -0.55 -2.61 -1.66
CA TYR A 108 -1.20 -1.47 -0.99
C TYR A 108 -2.29 -1.90 -0.03
N ALA A 109 -3.15 -2.82 -0.44
CA ALA A 109 -4.20 -3.36 0.42
C ALA A 109 -3.59 -4.07 1.65
N LEU A 110 -2.49 -4.80 1.48
CA LEU A 110 -1.77 -5.40 2.60
C LEU A 110 -1.13 -4.33 3.50
N THR A 111 -0.48 -3.32 2.91
CA THR A 111 0.10 -2.19 3.65
C THR A 111 -0.98 -1.49 4.49
N SER A 112 -2.16 -1.22 3.91
CA SER A 112 -3.25 -0.55 4.60
C SER A 112 -3.88 -1.43 5.70
N CYS A 113 -3.98 -2.74 5.51
CA CYS A 113 -4.40 -3.68 6.55
C CYS A 113 -3.45 -3.65 7.76
N VAL A 114 -2.14 -3.67 7.50
CA VAL A 114 -1.13 -3.62 8.58
C VAL A 114 -1.20 -2.28 9.30
N LEU A 115 -1.32 -1.15 8.58
CA LEU A 115 -1.50 0.17 9.19
C LEU A 115 -2.70 0.22 10.13
N VAL A 116 -3.89 -0.18 9.66
CA VAL A 116 -5.11 -0.19 10.49
C VAL A 116 -4.95 -1.10 11.70
N SER A 117 -4.22 -2.22 11.58
CA SER A 117 -3.94 -3.10 12.72
C SER A 117 -3.11 -2.41 13.82
N PHE A 118 -2.28 -1.44 13.47
CA PHE A 118 -1.52 -0.61 14.42
C PHE A 118 -2.29 0.60 14.95
N ALA A 119 -3.47 0.92 14.40
CA ALA A 119 -4.25 2.08 14.82
C ALA A 119 -4.60 2.11 16.32
N PRO A 120 -4.98 0.99 16.98
CA PRO A 120 -5.22 0.97 18.42
C PRO A 120 -4.00 1.36 19.26
N ILE A 121 -2.79 1.00 18.79
CA ILE A 121 -1.53 1.34 19.47
C ILE A 121 -1.31 2.86 19.41
N VAL A 122 -1.53 3.48 18.25
CA VAL A 122 -1.44 4.94 18.09
C VAL A 122 -2.46 5.65 18.99
N LEU A 123 -3.71 5.17 19.02
CA LEU A 123 -4.75 5.74 19.88
C LEU A 123 -4.39 5.62 21.36
N PHE A 124 -3.87 4.47 21.80
CA PHE A 124 -3.43 4.28 23.18
C PHE A 124 -2.38 5.32 23.59
N PHE A 125 -1.30 5.46 22.81
CA PHE A 125 -0.26 6.44 23.11
C PHE A 125 -0.73 7.90 23.01
N MET A 126 -1.70 8.17 22.13
CA MET A 126 -2.35 9.47 22.03
C MET A 126 -3.16 9.81 23.29
N LEU A 127 -3.97 8.86 23.79
CA LEU A 127 -4.85 9.06 24.94
C LEU A 127 -4.10 9.24 26.26
N ILE A 128 -2.95 8.58 26.43
CA ILE A 128 -2.11 8.75 27.63
C ILE A 128 -1.29 10.04 27.62
N GLY A 129 -1.45 10.90 26.61
CA GLY A 129 -0.81 12.23 26.57
C GLY A 129 0.66 12.23 26.15
N SER A 130 1.07 11.29 25.28
CA SER A 130 2.46 11.23 24.79
C SER A 130 2.88 12.50 24.02
N SER A 131 4.18 12.77 24.00
CA SER A 131 4.73 13.94 23.31
C SER A 131 4.50 13.89 21.79
N TYR A 132 4.38 15.07 21.16
CA TYR A 132 4.23 15.19 19.71
C TYR A 132 5.37 14.51 18.93
N ALA A 133 6.62 14.70 19.39
CA ALA A 133 7.80 14.08 18.77
C ALA A 133 7.72 12.56 18.81
N PHE A 134 7.30 11.98 19.93
CA PHE A 134 7.12 10.53 20.07
C PHE A 134 6.05 10.01 19.12
N LEU A 135 4.87 10.63 19.07
CA LEU A 135 3.79 10.20 18.18
C LEU A 135 4.15 10.33 16.71
N ARG A 136 4.92 11.35 16.34
CA ARG A 136 5.44 11.53 14.97
C ARG A 136 6.39 10.40 14.59
N LEU A 137 7.34 10.05 15.45
CA LEU A 137 8.27 8.94 15.19
C LEU A 137 7.58 7.58 15.20
N LEU A 138 6.60 7.37 16.09
CA LEU A 138 5.78 6.16 16.14
C LEU A 138 5.06 5.93 14.81
N ASN A 139 4.41 6.96 14.25
CA ASN A 139 3.75 6.87 12.96
C ASN A 139 4.75 6.56 11.83
N VAL A 140 5.91 7.22 11.80
CA VAL A 140 6.96 6.93 10.82
C VAL A 140 7.40 5.46 10.88
N ALA A 141 7.60 4.92 12.09
CA ALA A 141 7.95 3.51 12.28
C ALA A 141 6.84 2.56 11.81
N ILE A 142 5.58 2.87 12.13
CA ILE A 142 4.42 2.08 11.69
C ILE A 142 4.28 2.09 10.16
N PHE A 143 4.45 3.24 9.50
CA PHE A 143 4.46 3.33 8.05
C PHE A 143 5.61 2.52 7.43
N ALA A 144 6.81 2.56 8.03
CA ALA A 144 7.94 1.78 7.55
C ALA A 144 7.68 0.27 7.64
N VAL A 145 7.23 -0.23 8.80
CA VAL A 145 6.91 -1.66 8.99
C VAL A 145 5.79 -2.12 8.06
N SER A 146 4.74 -1.31 7.92
CA SER A 146 3.60 -1.62 7.06
C SER A 146 4.00 -1.64 5.58
N GLY A 147 4.77 -0.63 5.15
CA GLY A 147 5.28 -0.55 3.78
C GLY A 147 6.19 -1.71 3.42
N LEU A 148 7.13 -2.07 4.31
CA LEU A 148 7.99 -3.24 4.13
C LEU A 148 7.20 -4.54 4.00
N SER A 149 6.14 -4.69 4.81
CA SER A 149 5.26 -5.87 4.75
C SER A 149 4.53 -5.99 3.41
N GLY A 150 4.00 -4.87 2.88
CA GLY A 150 3.39 -4.83 1.55
C GLY A 150 4.39 -5.11 0.42
N MET A 151 5.59 -4.51 0.48
CA MET A 151 6.64 -4.73 -0.53
C MET A 151 7.17 -6.16 -0.51
N ALA A 152 7.27 -6.78 0.67
CA ALA A 152 7.63 -8.20 0.80
C ALA A 152 6.60 -9.10 0.09
N ALA A 153 5.31 -8.81 0.27
CA ALA A 153 4.25 -9.55 -0.42
C ALA A 153 4.28 -9.35 -1.95
N LEU A 154 4.55 -8.14 -2.43
CA LEU A 154 4.73 -7.87 -3.86
C LEU A 154 5.90 -8.66 -4.44
N ASN A 155 7.05 -8.64 -3.75
CA ASN A 155 8.24 -9.39 -4.15
C ASN A 155 7.96 -10.90 -4.20
N SER A 156 7.22 -11.45 -3.22
CA SER A 156 6.80 -12.86 -3.24
C SER A 156 5.90 -13.18 -4.43
N GLY A 157 4.95 -12.30 -4.78
CA GLY A 157 4.10 -12.52 -5.94
C GLY A 157 4.82 -12.39 -7.28
N LEU A 158 5.81 -11.50 -7.40
CA LEU A 158 6.67 -11.41 -8.59
C LEU A 158 7.58 -12.65 -8.75
N LYS A 159 8.11 -13.18 -7.63
CA LYS A 159 8.82 -14.47 -7.64
C LYS A 159 7.91 -15.61 -8.06
N TYR A 160 6.68 -15.65 -7.54
CA TYR A 160 5.69 -16.65 -7.91
C TYR A 160 5.36 -16.59 -9.41
N ALA A 161 5.18 -15.39 -9.97
CA ALA A 161 4.98 -15.19 -11.41
C ALA A 161 6.17 -15.67 -12.26
N CYS A 162 7.39 -15.52 -11.74
CA CYS A 162 8.61 -15.97 -12.39
C CYS A 162 8.75 -17.50 -12.35
N GLU A 163 8.60 -18.12 -11.17
CA GLU A 163 8.88 -19.54 -10.96
C GLU A 163 7.76 -20.47 -11.43
N LYS A 164 6.49 -20.10 -11.21
CA LYS A 164 5.34 -20.96 -11.52
C LYS A 164 4.75 -20.70 -12.90
N HIS A 165 4.69 -19.44 -13.31
CA HIS A 165 4.03 -19.05 -14.57
C HIS A 165 5.02 -18.69 -15.68
N SER A 166 6.32 -18.49 -15.38
CA SER A 166 7.35 -18.09 -16.36
C SER A 166 6.98 -16.85 -17.19
N ILE A 167 6.17 -15.96 -16.62
CA ILE A 167 5.69 -14.71 -17.25
C ILE A 167 6.46 -13.47 -16.79
N TYR A 168 7.26 -13.61 -15.73
CA TYR A 168 8.07 -12.52 -15.18
C TYR A 168 9.56 -12.89 -15.19
N PRO A 169 10.45 -12.02 -15.70
CA PRO A 169 11.88 -12.32 -15.80
C PRO A 169 12.54 -12.32 -14.41
N ARG A 170 13.50 -13.23 -14.18
CA ARG A 170 14.28 -13.26 -12.92
C ARG A 170 15.01 -11.94 -12.65
N GLN A 171 15.54 -11.31 -13.69
CA GLN A 171 16.18 -9.99 -13.61
C GLN A 171 15.18 -8.90 -13.20
N GLY A 172 13.92 -8.99 -13.64
CA GLY A 172 12.84 -8.08 -13.23
C GLY A 172 12.63 -8.06 -11.70
N VAL A 173 12.78 -9.21 -11.03
CA VAL A 173 12.67 -9.29 -9.56
C VAL A 173 13.78 -8.51 -8.88
N GLN A 174 14.99 -8.47 -9.45
CA GLN A 174 16.10 -7.68 -8.93
C GLN A 174 15.87 -6.18 -9.18
N VAL A 175 15.45 -5.82 -10.38
CA VAL A 175 15.12 -4.42 -10.75
C VAL A 175 13.98 -3.88 -9.87
N PHE A 176 13.00 -4.72 -9.54
CA PHE A 176 11.94 -4.35 -8.61
C PHE A 176 12.46 -3.91 -7.24
N LYS A 177 13.50 -4.54 -6.70
CA LYS A 177 14.09 -4.13 -5.42
C LYS A 177 14.69 -2.72 -5.48
N VAL A 178 15.33 -2.37 -6.59
CA VAL A 178 15.81 -1.00 -6.83
C VAL A 178 14.62 -0.05 -6.92
N TRP A 179 13.53 -0.48 -7.57
CA TRP A 179 12.32 0.32 -7.69
C TRP A 179 11.62 0.57 -6.35
N VAL A 180 11.71 -0.36 -5.39
CA VAL A 180 11.22 -0.13 -4.01
C VAL A 180 11.95 1.04 -3.35
N ILE A 181 13.26 1.21 -3.60
CA ILE A 181 14.03 2.34 -3.07
C ILE A 181 13.55 3.66 -3.70
N ILE A 182 13.35 3.67 -5.02
CA ILE A 182 12.81 4.84 -5.74
C ILE A 182 11.41 5.17 -5.22
N PHE A 183 10.57 4.15 -5.01
CA PHE A 183 9.23 4.30 -4.47
C PHE A 183 9.26 4.92 -3.07
N ALA A 184 10.14 4.43 -2.19
CA ALA A 184 10.32 4.96 -0.85
C ALA A 184 10.82 6.41 -0.87
N PHE A 185 11.74 6.74 -1.79
CA PHE A 185 12.26 8.09 -1.94
C PHE A 185 11.16 9.06 -2.41
N VAL A 186 10.47 8.76 -3.52
CA VAL A 186 9.39 9.59 -4.06
C VAL A 186 8.25 9.72 -3.05
N GLY A 187 7.86 8.62 -2.40
CA GLY A 187 6.86 8.64 -1.34
C GLY A 187 7.25 9.53 -0.16
N THR A 188 8.53 9.50 0.25
CA THR A 188 9.04 10.39 1.31
C THR A 188 9.01 11.85 0.89
N GLN A 189 9.35 12.18 -0.35
CA GLN A 189 9.27 13.54 -0.88
C GLN A 189 7.83 14.05 -0.97
N LEU A 190 6.91 13.22 -1.44
CA LEU A 190 5.49 13.57 -1.46
C LEU A 190 4.94 13.75 -0.04
N ALA A 191 5.30 12.86 0.88
CA ALA A 191 4.94 12.99 2.28
C ALA A 191 5.51 14.28 2.88
N TRP A 192 6.74 14.67 2.52
CA TRP A 192 7.33 15.92 2.99
C TRP A 192 6.55 17.15 2.53
N ASN A 193 6.11 17.16 1.27
CA ASN A 193 5.35 18.27 0.67
C ASN A 193 3.89 18.33 1.15
N MET A 194 3.28 17.19 1.47
CA MET A 194 1.89 17.11 1.95
C MET A 194 1.73 17.33 3.46
N ARG A 195 2.83 17.59 4.19
CA ARG A 195 2.76 17.87 5.63
C ARG A 195 1.96 19.15 5.90
N PRO A 196 1.24 19.21 7.04
CA PRO A 196 1.25 18.22 8.12
C PRO A 196 0.20 17.12 7.95
N PHE A 197 0.65 15.90 8.27
CA PHE A 197 -0.20 14.72 8.50
C PHE A 197 -0.59 14.57 9.98
N ILE A 198 0.26 15.08 10.88
CA ILE A 198 -0.01 15.20 12.31
C ILE A 198 0.22 16.67 12.65
N GLY A 199 -0.84 17.40 12.96
CA GLY A 199 -0.75 18.79 13.42
C GLY A 199 -0.25 18.86 14.86
N ASN A 200 0.37 19.98 15.25
CA ASN A 200 0.70 20.25 16.64
C ASN A 200 -0.58 20.64 17.39
N ARG A 201 -0.83 20.05 18.57
CA ARG A 201 -2.07 20.29 19.36
C ARG A 201 -2.27 21.74 19.79
N ASN A 202 -1.18 22.51 19.85
CA ASN A 202 -1.19 23.92 20.24
C ASN A 202 -1.34 24.89 19.06
N GLU A 203 -1.36 24.37 17.83
CA GLU A 203 -1.46 25.18 16.60
C GLU A 203 -2.85 25.03 15.97
N PRO A 204 -3.38 26.09 15.32
CA PRO A 204 -4.63 25.98 14.57
C PRO A 204 -4.48 24.96 13.42
N PHE A 205 -5.61 24.61 12.81
CA PHE A 205 -5.66 23.70 11.66
C PHE A 205 -4.66 24.10 10.56
N GLN A 206 -3.97 23.10 9.98
CA GLN A 206 -2.99 23.28 8.91
C GLN A 206 -3.24 22.30 7.76
N LEU A 207 -3.19 22.85 6.56
CA LEU A 207 -3.56 22.17 5.31
C LEU A 207 -2.43 21.35 4.70
#